data_AF-A0A9P4K9Z0-F1
#
_entry.id   AF-A0A9P4K9Z0-F1
#
_cell.length_a   1.000
_cell.length_b   1.000
_cell.length_c   1.000
_cell.angle_alpha   90.00
_cell.angle_beta   90.00
_cell.angle_gamma   90.00
#
_symmetry.space_group_name_H-M   'P 1'
#
loop_
_entity.id
_entity.type
_entity.pdbx_description
1 polymer ?
#
loop_
_entity_poly.entity_id
_entity_poly.type
_entity_poly.pdbx_seq_one_letter_code
_entity_poly.pdbx_strand_id
1 'polypeptide(L)' 'MPKIGYGSNKKTRHLMPSGHKAFLVNNTRDVDLLLMHNSTFAAEISHAVSARKRIEIITRAKQLGVKVTNGKAKLKTES' A
#
# COMPACT_ATOMS: atom_id res chain seq x y z
N MET A 1 -11.15 -10.40 28.22
CA MET A 1 -12.29 -10.19 27.29
C MET A 1 -12.11 -8.84 26.60
N PRO A 2 -12.14 -8.74 25.26
CA PRO A 2 -12.03 -7.47 24.55
C PRO A 2 -13.21 -6.55 24.90
N LYS A 3 -12.94 -5.27 25.16
CA LYS A 3 -13.93 -4.24 25.53
C LYS A 3 -13.90 -3.09 24.53
N ILE A 4 -15.03 -2.40 24.38
CA ILE A 4 -15.13 -1.20 23.51
C ILE A 4 -14.12 -0.11 23.89
N GLY A 5 -13.75 -0.01 25.17
CA GLY A 5 -12.74 0.94 25.67
C GLY A 5 -11.31 0.70 25.19
N TYR A 6 -11.01 -0.45 24.57
CA TYR A 6 -9.70 -0.70 23.93
C TYR A 6 -9.61 -0.14 22.50
N GLY A 7 -10.69 0.47 21.98
CA GLY A 7 -10.71 1.07 20.66
C GLY A 7 -9.73 2.25 20.56
N SER A 8 -8.90 2.25 19.52
CA SER A 8 -8.04 3.39 19.20
C SER A 8 -8.86 4.61 18.76
N ASN A 9 -8.25 5.80 18.90
CA ASN A 9 -8.88 7.07 18.51
C ASN A 9 -9.37 7.02 17.05
N LYS A 10 -10.59 7.51 16.79
CA LYS A 10 -11.20 7.54 15.46
C LYS A 10 -10.31 8.16 14.39
N LYS A 11 -9.48 9.17 14.74
CA LYS A 11 -8.56 9.83 13.81
C LYS A 11 -7.38 8.95 13.41
N THR A 12 -6.87 8.14 14.34
CA THR A 12 -5.66 7.31 14.14
C THR A 12 -5.97 5.88 13.75
N ARG A 13 -7.24 5.48 13.80
CA ARG A 13 -7.69 4.15 13.39
C ARG A 13 -7.31 3.89 11.92
N HIS A 14 -6.77 2.69 11.67
CA HIS A 14 -6.31 2.23 10.34
C HIS A 14 -5.07 2.95 9.77
N LEU A 15 -4.38 3.78 10.55
CA LEU A 15 -3.08 4.30 10.16
C LEU A 15 -2.00 3.24 10.40
N MET A 16 -1.08 3.15 9.45
CA MET A 16 0.17 2.44 9.62
C MET A 16 1.14 3.27 10.47
N PRO A 17 2.20 2.66 11.04
CA PRO A 17 3.27 3.39 11.73
C PRO A 17 3.97 4.44 10.86
N SER A 18 3.88 4.31 9.53
CA SER A 18 4.36 5.30 8.57
C SER A 18 3.50 6.56 8.47
N GLY A 19 2.36 6.63 9.18
CA GLY A 19 1.40 7.74 9.12
C GLY A 19 0.43 7.69 7.93
N HIS A 20 0.51 6.65 7.08
CA HIS A 20 -0.35 6.48 5.91
C HIS A 20 -1.41 5.41 6.17
N LYS A 21 -2.54 5.46 5.46
CA LYS A 21 -3.53 4.37 5.41
C LYS A 21 -3.12 3.37 4.32
N ALA A 22 -3.21 2.08 4.61
CA ALA A 22 -2.94 1.04 3.61
C ALA A 22 -4.08 0.99 2.58
N PHE A 23 -3.75 1.07 1.30
CA PHE A 23 -4.69 0.91 0.19
C PHE A 23 -4.27 -0.29 -0.67
N LEU A 24 -5.17 -1.27 -0.80
CA LEU A 24 -4.91 -2.49 -1.56
C LEU A 24 -4.99 -2.23 -3.06
N VAL A 25 -3.90 -2.52 -3.78
CA VAL A 25 -3.73 -2.30 -5.21
C VAL A 25 -3.64 -3.64 -5.94
N ASN A 26 -4.45 -3.82 -6.98
CA ASN A 26 -4.47 -5.02 -7.83
C ASN A 26 -3.90 -4.76 -9.23
N ASN A 27 -3.98 -3.51 -9.70
CA ASN A 27 -3.55 -3.12 -11.05
C ASN A 27 -2.96 -1.70 -11.07
N THR A 28 -2.46 -1.27 -12.23
CA THR A 28 -1.85 0.06 -12.41
C THR A 28 -2.84 1.22 -12.30
N ARG A 29 -4.10 1.04 -12.72
CA ARG A 29 -5.17 2.06 -12.60
C ARG A 29 -5.51 2.36 -11.15
N ASP A 30 -5.44 1.36 -10.27
CA ASP A 30 -5.64 1.56 -8.83
C ASP A 30 -4.54 2.46 -8.22
N VAL A 31 -3.34 2.48 -8.81
CA VAL A 31 -2.25 3.38 -8.42
C VAL A 31 -2.54 4.81 -8.87
N ASP A 32 -3.16 4.98 -10.04
CA ASP A 32 -3.52 6.30 -10.56
C ASP A 32 -4.56 7.00 -9.67
N LEU A 33 -5.45 6.25 -9.01
CA LEU A 33 -6.38 6.79 -8.00
C LEU A 33 -5.67 7.44 -6.80
N LEU A 34 -4.45 7.00 -6.51
CA LEU A 34 -3.64 7.51 -5.39
C LEU A 34 -2.87 8.79 -5.75
N LEU A 35 -2.98 9.30 -6.99
CA LEU A 35 -2.29 10.50 -7.43
C LEU A 35 -2.56 11.70 -6.51
N MET A 36 -3.83 11.95 -6.20
CA MET A 36 -4.25 13.06 -5.34
C MET A 36 -4.14 12.74 -3.84
N HIS A 37 -3.84 11.50 -3.48
CA HIS A 37 -3.87 11.03 -2.09
C HIS A 37 -2.56 10.40 -1.61
N ASN A 38 -1.45 10.74 -2.28
CA ASN A 38 -0.12 10.19 -2.02
C ASN A 38 0.40 10.42 -0.58
N SER A 39 -0.03 11.49 0.09
CA SER A 39 0.33 11.81 1.49
C SER A 39 -0.50 11.05 2.51
N THR A 40 -1.72 10.63 2.14
CA THR A 40 -2.69 10.03 3.06
C THR A 40 -2.68 8.52 2.97
N PHE A 41 -2.40 7.96 1.80
CA PHE A 41 -2.44 6.52 1.54
C PHE A 41 -1.10 6.01 1.01
N ALA A 42 -0.79 4.78 1.42
CA ALA A 42 0.31 4.00 0.88
C ALA A 42 -0.27 2.81 0.09
N ALA A 43 0.31 2.51 -1.06
CA ALA A 43 -0.09 1.38 -1.88
C ALA A 43 0.45 0.07 -1.31
N GLU A 44 -0.43 -0.90 -1.11
CA GLU A 44 -0.10 -2.27 -0.75
C GLU A 44 -0.51 -3.19 -1.89
N ILE A 45 0.46 -3.87 -2.51
CA ILE A 45 0.19 -4.68 -3.70
C ILE A 45 -0.39 -6.04 -3.27
N SER A 46 -1.56 -6.38 -3.79
CA SER A 46 -2.25 -7.64 -3.47
C SER A 46 -1.37 -8.87 -3.70
N HIS A 47 -1.51 -9.86 -2.81
CA HIS A 47 -0.77 -11.12 -2.88
C HIS A 47 -1.01 -11.86 -4.21
N ALA A 48 -2.18 -11.72 -4.83
CA ALA A 48 -2.53 -12.37 -6.09
C ALA A 48 -1.72 -11.85 -7.29
N VAL A 49 -1.12 -10.65 -7.20
CA VAL A 49 -0.40 -10.04 -8.33
C VAL A 49 0.93 -10.77 -8.58
N SER A 50 1.18 -11.09 -9.86
CA SER A 50 2.40 -11.74 -10.35
C SER A 50 3.61 -10.78 -10.33
N ALA A 51 4.82 -11.33 -10.39
CA ALA A 51 6.06 -10.55 -10.35
C ALA A 51 6.16 -9.51 -11.48
N ARG A 52 5.82 -9.89 -12.72
CA ARG A 52 5.86 -8.97 -13.88
C ARG A 52 4.97 -7.74 -13.66
N LYS A 53 3.73 -7.95 -13.23
CA LYS A 53 2.77 -6.86 -13.00
C LYS A 53 3.12 -6.04 -11.76
N ARG A 54 3.79 -6.63 -10.76
CA ARG A 54 4.37 -5.89 -9.63
C ARG A 54 5.42 -4.87 -10.08
N ILE A 55 6.28 -5.23 -11.05
CA ILE A 55 7.27 -4.28 -11.60
C ILE A 55 6.56 -3.09 -12.24
N GLU A 56 5.53 -3.33 -13.06
CA GLU A 56 4.73 -2.27 -13.69
C GLU A 56 4.09 -1.34 -12.66
N ILE A 57 3.46 -1.91 -11.62
CA ILE A 57 2.84 -1.17 -10.51
C ILE A 57 3.89 -0.33 -9.75
N ILE A 58 5.06 -0.89 -9.45
CA ILE A 58 6.13 -0.19 -8.74
C ILE A 58 6.68 0.96 -9.59
N THR A 59 6.90 0.74 -10.88
CA THR A 59 7.36 1.78 -11.80
C THR A 59 6.35 2.93 -11.86
N ARG A 60 5.05 2.59 -11.95
CA ARG A 60 3.99 3.61 -11.94
C ARG A 60 3.90 4.35 -10.60
N ALA A 61 3.96 3.64 -9.48
CA ALA A 61 3.93 4.25 -8.15
C ALA A 61 5.11 5.21 -7.92
N LYS A 62 6.31 4.88 -8.43
CA LYS A 62 7.49 5.77 -8.40
C LYS A 62 7.26 7.05 -9.20
N GLN A 63 6.65 6.96 -10.37
CA GLN A 63 6.33 8.15 -11.19
C GLN A 63 5.37 9.09 -10.46
N LEU A 64 4.41 8.55 -9.71
CA LEU A 64 3.40 9.33 -8.98
C LEU A 64 3.85 9.73 -7.55
N GLY A 65 5.04 9.30 -7.11
CA GLY A 65 5.53 9.55 -5.75
C GLY A 65 4.75 8.82 -4.65
N VAL A 66 4.02 7.75 -4.99
CA VAL A 66 3.23 6.97 -4.03
C VAL A 66 4.12 5.95 -3.30
N LYS A 67 4.06 5.92 -1.97
CA LYS A 67 4.80 4.95 -1.16
C LYS A 67 4.20 3.55 -1.31
N VAL A 68 5.03 2.56 -1.66
CA VAL A 68 4.64 1.15 -1.74
C VAL A 68 5.15 0.39 -0.51
N THR A 69 4.27 -0.29 0.21
CA THR A 69 4.60 -0.98 1.47
C THR A 69 5.37 -2.28 1.25
N ASN A 70 4.97 -3.08 0.26
CA ASN A 70 5.50 -4.42 -0.01
C ASN A 70 6.22 -4.52 -1.36
N GLY A 71 6.93 -3.46 -1.76
CA GLY A 71 7.56 -3.35 -3.08
C GLY A 71 8.65 -4.39 -3.40
N LYS A 72 9.19 -5.10 -2.40
CA LYS A 72 10.22 -6.13 -2.60
C LYS A 72 9.67 -7.56 -2.77
N ALA A 73 8.37 -7.76 -2.56
CA ALA A 73 7.79 -9.10 -2.57
C ALA A 73 7.76 -9.72 -3.98
N LYS A 74 8.12 -11.01 -4.08
CA LYS A 74 8.22 -11.80 -5.33
C LYS A 74 9.25 -11.33 -6.36
N LEU A 75 10.08 -10.34 -6.02
CA LEU A 75 11.14 -9.81 -6.88
C LEU A 75 12.55 -10.20 -6.42
N LYS A 76 12.67 -10.85 -5.25
CA LYS A 76 13.93 -11.43 -4.81
C LYS A 76 14.10 -12.79 -5.49
N THR A 77 15.20 -12.97 -6.19
CA THR A 77 15.75 -14.29 -6.48
C THR A 77 16.23 -14.90 -5.16
N GLU A 78 15.92 -16.18 -4.92
CA GLU A 78 16.48 -16.91 -3.77
C GLU A 78 18.01 -16.78 -3.81
N SER A 79 18.58 -16.40 -2.66
CA SER A 79 20.02 -16.21 -2.49
C SER A 79 20.63 -17.47 -1.89
#